data_AF-X0XVU1-F1
#
_entry.id   AF-X0XVU1-F1
#
_cell.length_a   1.000
_cell.length_b   1.000
_cell.length_c   1.000
_cell.angle_alpha   90.00
_cell.angle_beta   90.00
_cell.angle_gamma   90.00
#
_symmetry.space_group_name_H-M   'P 1'
#
loop_
_entity.id
_entity.type
_entity.pdbx_description
1 polymer ?
#
loop_
_entity_poly.entity_id
_entity_poly.type
_entity_poly.pdbx_seq_one_letter_code
_entity_poly.pdbx_strand_id
1 'polypeptide(L)'
;PGNNISFYEAADKIYHFIWHEFCDWYLELVKPELKTRNNTSYAVLIDMLDRILKLLHPFMPFVTEEIWQKLPGSGESLVTAEFPAEEDAWCNKDAEKVLNQLQKLI
;
A
#
# COMPACT_ATOMS: atom_id res chain seq x y z
N PRO A 1 -19.75 -3.02 19.86
CA PRO A 1 -19.81 -4.36 19.23
C PRO A 1 -18.88 -4.38 18.02
N GLY A 2 -17.57 -4.49 18.24
CA GLY A 2 -16.91 -5.80 18.27
C GLY A 2 -15.92 -5.84 17.11
N ASN A 3 -14.95 -4.94 17.11
CA ASN A 3 -13.87 -4.94 16.12
C ASN A 3 -12.81 -5.96 16.60
N ASN A 4 -13.18 -7.23 16.56
CA ASN A 4 -12.30 -8.34 16.90
C ASN A 4 -11.96 -9.09 15.61
N ILE A 5 -11.36 -8.37 14.65
CA ILE A 5 -10.68 -9.03 13.54
C ILE A 5 -9.52 -9.79 14.20
N SER A 6 -9.47 -11.11 14.01
CA SER A 6 -8.35 -11.90 14.52
C SER A 6 -7.05 -11.35 13.90
N PHE A 7 -5.96 -11.30 14.66
CA PHE A 7 -4.65 -10.88 14.15
C PHE A 7 -4.30 -11.62 12.84
N TYR A 8 -4.70 -12.89 12.73
CA TYR A 8 -4.58 -13.69 11.52
C TYR A 8 -5.41 -13.16 10.34
N GLU A 9 -6.67 -12.80 10.56
CA GLU A 9 -7.55 -12.26 9.51
C GLU A 9 -7.06 -10.90 9.00
N ALA A 10 -6.49 -10.08 9.88
CA ALA A 10 -5.86 -8.83 9.48
C ALA A 10 -4.63 -9.09 8.59
N ALA A 11 -3.76 -10.02 9.00
CA ALA A 11 -2.59 -10.42 8.22
C ALA A 11 -2.98 -10.94 6.83
N ASP A 12 -3.98 -11.81 6.76
CA ASP A 12 -4.47 -12.42 5.53
C ASP A 12 -5.02 -11.37 4.55
N LYS A 13 -5.85 -10.44 5.04
CA LYS A 13 -6.38 -9.34 4.24
C LYS A 13 -5.28 -8.41 3.69
N ILE A 14 -4.32 -8.05 4.54
CA ILE A 14 -3.20 -7.20 4.13
C ILE A 14 -2.36 -7.94 3.08
N TYR A 15 -2.07 -9.22 3.30
CA TYR A 15 -1.31 -10.03 2.36
C TYR A 15 -2.01 -10.13 1.00
N HIS A 16 -3.32 -10.43 0.99
CA HIS A 16 -4.12 -10.48 -0.23
C HIS A 16 -4.08 -9.14 -0.98
N PHE A 17 -4.21 -8.01 -0.27
CA PHE A 17 -4.13 -6.69 -0.89
C PHE A 17 -2.75 -6.44 -1.52
N ILE A 18 -1.67 -6.72 -0.79
CA ILE A 18 -0.30 -6.48 -1.28
C ILE A 18 -0.05 -7.31 -2.54
N TRP A 19 -0.43 -8.57 -2.54
CA TRP A 19 -0.13 -9.46 -3.66
C TRP A 19 -1.03 -9.18 -4.85
N HIS A 20 -2.34 -9.20 -4.63
CA HIS A 20 -3.32 -9.22 -5.72
C HIS A 20 -3.79 -7.86 -6.19
N GLU A 21 -3.67 -6.80 -5.40
CA GLU A 21 -4.09 -5.45 -5.83
C GLU A 21 -2.86 -4.57 -6.10
N PHE A 22 -1.91 -4.54 -5.17
CA PHE A 22 -0.73 -3.69 -5.30
C PHE A 22 0.29 -4.24 -6.30
N CYS A 23 0.78 -5.46 -6.11
CA CYS A 23 1.83 -6.04 -6.97
C CYS A 23 1.31 -6.41 -8.36
N ASP A 24 0.22 -7.16 -8.46
CA ASP A 24 -0.30 -7.65 -9.74
C ASP A 24 -0.85 -6.53 -10.64
N TRP A 25 -1.48 -5.50 -10.05
CA TRP A 25 -2.16 -4.45 -10.81
C TRP A 25 -1.50 -3.08 -10.68
N TYR A 26 -1.42 -2.51 -9.48
CA TYR A 26 -0.97 -1.12 -9.33
C TYR A 26 0.48 -0.92 -9.81
N LEU A 27 1.40 -1.81 -9.44
CA LEU A 27 2.79 -1.73 -9.88
C LEU A 27 2.92 -1.88 -11.40
N GLU A 28 2.14 -2.76 -12.03
CA GLU A 28 2.16 -2.91 -13.48
C GLU A 28 1.61 -1.68 -14.19
N LEU A 29 0.52 -1.08 -13.67
CA LEU A 29 -0.10 0.12 -14.21
C LEU A 29 0.79 1.36 -14.10
N VAL A 30 1.59 1.48 -13.03
CA VAL A 30 2.44 2.66 -12.80
C VAL A 30 3.79 2.57 -13.54
N LYS A 31 4.24 1.38 -13.97
CA LYS A 31 5.53 1.19 -14.69
C LYS A 31 5.75 2.14 -15.87
N PRO A 32 4.78 2.41 -16.77
CA PRO A 32 4.94 3.37 -17.87
C PRO A 32 5.20 4.80 -17.35
N GLU A 33 4.47 5.23 -16.33
CA GLU A 33 4.62 6.55 -15.70
C GLU A 33 5.98 6.73 -15.00
N LEU A 34 6.52 5.65 -14.43
CA LEU A 34 7.87 5.66 -13.85
C LEU A 34 8.94 5.84 -14.93
N LYS A 35 8.75 5.26 -16.13
CA LYS A 35 9.68 5.42 -17.26
C LYS A 35 9.70 6.84 -17.81
N THR A 36 8.55 7.52 -17.80
CA THR A 36 8.43 8.92 -18.23
C THR A 36 8.86 9.93 -17.15
N ARG A 37 9.30 9.45 -15.97
CA ARG A 37 9.71 10.26 -14.82
C ARG A 37 8.60 11.21 -14.34
N ASN A 38 7.36 10.72 -14.32
CA ASN A 38 6.26 11.48 -13.73
C ASN A 38 6.42 11.55 -12.20
N ASN A 39 6.76 12.73 -11.69
CA ASN A 39 7.02 12.96 -10.27
C ASN A 39 5.78 12.71 -9.40
N THR A 40 4.57 12.93 -9.92
CA THR A 40 3.33 12.71 -9.16
C THR A 40 3.11 11.23 -8.92
N SER A 41 3.20 10.40 -9.97
CA SER A 41 3.03 8.95 -9.85
C SER A 41 4.10 8.32 -8.94
N TYR A 42 5.32 8.84 -8.99
CA TYR A 42 6.39 8.43 -8.08
C TYR A 42 6.06 8.77 -6.62
N ALA A 43 5.60 9.99 -6.35
CA ALA A 43 5.23 10.41 -5.00
C ALA A 43 4.07 9.55 -4.42
N VAL A 44 3.04 9.27 -5.23
CA VAL A 44 1.92 8.41 -4.82
C VAL A 44 2.38 6.98 -4.56
N LEU A 45 3.27 6.43 -5.39
CA LEU A 45 3.84 5.09 -5.16
C LEU A 45 4.62 5.01 -3.83
N ILE A 46 5.41 6.03 -3.52
CA ILE A 46 6.16 6.08 -2.26
C ILE A 46 5.22 6.20 -1.05
N ASP A 47 4.20 7.06 -1.10
CA ASP A 47 3.22 7.21 -0.02
C ASP A 47 2.43 5.90 0.20
N MET A 48 2.02 5.24 -0.87
CA MET A 48 1.32 3.95 -0.79
C MET A 48 2.21 2.86 -0.19
N LEU A 49 3.48 2.79 -0.60
CA LEU A 49 4.43 1.80 -0.09
C LEU A 49 4.74 2.04 1.41
N ASP A 50 4.89 3.30 1.84
CA ASP A 50 5.02 3.67 3.26
C ASP A 50 3.85 3.12 4.09
N ARG A 51 2.61 3.37 3.64
CA ARG A 51 1.39 2.90 4.34
C ARG A 51 1.30 1.37 4.38
N ILE A 52 1.64 0.69 3.28
CA ILE A 52 1.67 -0.78 3.23
C ILE A 52 2.67 -1.35 4.24
N LEU A 53 3.88 -0.79 4.30
CA LEU A 53 4.92 -1.27 5.23
C LEU A 53 4.50 -1.07 6.69
N LYS A 54 3.86 0.07 7.02
CA LYS A 54 3.30 0.32 8.36
C LYS A 54 2.22 -0.70 8.74
N LEU A 55 1.31 -1.04 7.82
CA LEU A 55 0.28 -2.06 8.06
C LEU A 55 0.89 -3.45 8.27
N LEU A 56 1.97 -3.76 7.56
CA LEU A 56 2.61 -5.07 7.57
C LEU A 56 3.62 -5.25 8.72
N HIS A 57 4.10 -4.16 9.30
CA HIS A 57 5.16 -4.16 10.32
C HIS A 57 4.87 -5.03 11.55
N PRO A 58 3.62 -5.08 12.11
CA PRO A 58 3.30 -5.97 13.22
C PRO A 58 3.51 -7.46 12.92
N PHE A 59 3.52 -7.85 11.64
CA PHE A 59 3.68 -9.24 11.19
C PHE A 59 5.10 -9.56 10.71
N MET A 60 5.77 -8.61 10.07
CA MET A 60 7.12 -8.78 9.50
C MET A 60 8.05 -7.62 9.85
N PRO A 61 8.42 -7.43 11.13
CA PRO A 61 9.04 -6.21 11.61
C PRO A 61 10.40 -5.93 10.97
N PHE A 62 11.25 -6.95 10.81
CA PHE A 62 12.61 -6.76 10.28
C PHE A 62 12.64 -6.42 8.80
N VAL A 63 11.86 -7.13 7.98
CA VAL A 63 11.83 -6.92 6.52
C VAL A 63 11.18 -5.57 6.20
N THR A 64 10.10 -5.24 6.88
CA THR A 64 9.40 -3.96 6.66
C THR A 64 10.25 -2.77 7.09
N GLU A 65 10.98 -2.86 8.21
CA GLU A 65 11.93 -1.83 8.65
C GLU A 65 13.05 -1.62 7.62
N GLU A 66 13.69 -2.70 7.16
CA GLU A 66 14.79 -2.63 6.17
C GLU A 66 14.37 -2.00 4.83
N ILE A 67 13.13 -2.22 4.40
CA ILE A 67 12.60 -1.60 3.18
C ILE A 67 12.22 -0.15 3.46
N TRP A 68 11.56 0.12 4.59
CA TRP A 68 11.06 1.45 4.95
C TRP A 68 12.19 2.46 5.14
N GLN A 69 13.30 2.06 5.75
CA GLN A 69 14.51 2.88 5.91
C GLN A 69 15.16 3.32 4.58
N LYS A 70 14.76 2.72 3.45
CA LYS A 70 15.23 3.10 2.10
C LYS A 70 14.29 4.07 1.41
N LEU A 71 13.11 4.33 1.97
CA LEU A 71 12.17 5.30 1.43
C LEU A 71 12.63 6.73 1.74
N PRO A 72 12.41 7.69 0.84
CA PRO A 72 12.76 9.08 1.10
C PRO A 72 11.89 9.63 2.23
N GLY A 73 12.53 10.27 3.22
CA GLY A 73 11.82 10.85 4.36
C GLY A 73 11.47 9.86 5.48
N SER A 74 12.07 8.66 5.50
CA SER A 74 11.95 7.74 6.62
C SER A 74 12.50 8.35 7.92
N GLY A 75 11.80 8.08 9.02
CA GLY A 75 12.21 8.47 10.38
C GLY A 75 13.17 7.47 11.02
N GLU A 76 13.32 7.55 12.34
CA GLU A 76 14.29 6.72 13.08
C GLU A 76 13.93 5.22 13.10
N SER A 77 12.64 4.87 13.24
CA SER A 77 12.17 3.48 13.19
C SER A 77 10.71 3.41 12.78
N LEU A 78 10.36 2.37 12.02
CA LEU A 78 8.99 2.06 11.65
C LEU A 78 8.14 1.65 12.86
N VAL A 79 8.75 1.07 13.90
CA VAL A 79 8.08 0.67 15.16
C VAL A 79 7.40 1.86 15.84
N THR A 80 8.02 3.04 15.78
CA THR A 80 7.51 4.27 16.42
C THR A 80 6.76 5.19 15.47
N ALA A 81 6.63 4.80 14.20
CA ALA A 81 5.91 5.58 13.20
C ALA A 81 4.40 5.57 13.47
N GLU A 82 3.74 6.65 13.07
CA GLU A 82 2.28 6.75 13.18
C GLU A 82 1.60 5.71 12.29
N PHE A 83 0.65 4.99 12.88
CA PHE A 83 -0.16 4.02 12.15
C PHE A 83 -1.07 4.74 11.15
N PRO A 84 -1.22 4.24 9.91
CA PRO A 84 -1.97 4.94 8.87
C PRO A 84 -3.44 5.10 9.25
N ALA A 85 -3.95 6.32 9.12
CA ALA A 85 -5.35 6.63 9.22
C ALA A 85 -6.04 6.55 7.85
N GLU A 86 -7.33 6.23 7.88
CA GLU A 86 -8.21 6.36 6.72
C GLU A 86 -8.43 7.83 6.39
N GLU A 87 -8.41 8.16 5.09
CA GLU A 87 -8.62 9.50 4.58
C GLU A 87 -9.82 9.48 3.63
N ASP A 88 -10.98 9.94 4.10
CA ASP A 88 -12.24 9.91 3.33
C ASP A 88 -12.11 10.58 1.96
N ALA A 89 -11.24 11.59 1.86
CA ALA A 89 -10.98 12.31 0.62
C ALA A 89 -10.35 11.44 -0.48
N TRP A 90 -9.75 10.31 -0.13
CA TRP A 90 -9.09 9.41 -1.07
C TRP A 90 -9.98 8.26 -1.53
N CYS A 91 -11.15 8.09 -0.93
CA CYS A 91 -12.15 7.11 -1.35
C CYS A 91 -12.81 7.54 -2.66
N ASN A 92 -12.40 6.92 -3.78
CA ASN A 92 -12.94 7.23 -5.10
C ASN A 92 -13.58 6.00 -5.75
N LYS A 93 -14.91 5.86 -5.55
CA LYS A 93 -15.70 4.73 -6.07
C LYS A 93 -15.72 4.64 -7.60
N ASP A 94 -15.55 5.75 -8.31
CA ASP A 94 -15.56 5.74 -9.77
C ASP A 94 -14.21 5.23 -10.31
N ALA A 95 -13.10 5.62 -9.69
CA ALA A 95 -11.78 5.06 -10.00
C ALA A 95 -11.74 3.54 -9.75
N GLU A 96 -12.28 3.07 -8.63
CA GLU A 96 -12.39 1.64 -8.31
C GLU A 96 -13.21 0.88 -9.36
N LYS A 97 -14.33 1.44 -9.84
CA LYS A 97 -15.14 0.80 -10.91
C LYS A 97 -14.35 0.64 -12.20
N VAL A 98 -13.59 1.67 -12.59
CA VAL A 98 -12.77 1.63 -13.80
C VAL A 98 -11.70 0.55 -13.67
N LEU A 99 -11.01 0.48 -12.53
CA LEU A 99 -10.01 -0.56 -12.27
C LEU A 99 -10.65 -1.96 -12.34
N ASN A 100 -11.77 -2.18 -11.65
CA ASN A 100 -12.50 -3.45 -11.66
C ASN A 100 -12.97 -3.87 -13.07
N GLN A 101 -13.25 -2.92 -13.97
CA GLN A 101 -13.58 -3.22 -15.36
C GLN A 101 -12.35 -3.66 -16.14
N LEU A 102 -11.22 -2.97 -15.98
CA LEU A 102 -9.94 -3.34 -16.61
C LEU A 102 -9.51 -4.74 -16.17
N GLN A 103 -9.62 -5.05 -14.87
CA GLN A 103 -9.29 -6.36 -14.31
C GLN A 103 -10.09 -7.53 -14.90
N LYS A 104 -11.30 -7.27 -15.41
CA LYS A 104 -12.16 -8.29 -16.03
C LYS A 104 -11.90 -8.52 -17.51
N LEU A 105 -11.17 -7.61 -18.17
CA LEU A 105 -10.96 -7.63 -19.62
C LEU A 105 -9.63 -8.29 -20.02
N ILE A 106 -8.69 -8.41 -19.09
CA ILE A 106 -7.39 -9.07 -19.25
C ILE A 106 -7.51 -10.48 -18.68
#